data_AF-A0A7S2EDL9-F1
#
_entry.id   AF-A0A7S2EDL9-F1
#
_cell.length_a   1.000
_cell.length_b   1.000
_cell.length_c   1.000
_cell.angle_alpha   90.00
_cell.angle_beta   90.00
_cell.angle_gamma   90.00
#
_symmetry.space_group_name_H-M   'P 1'
#
loop_
_entity.id
_entity.type
_entity.pdbx_description
1 polymer ?
#
loop_
_entity_poly.entity_id
_entity_poly.type
_entity_poly.pdbx_seq_one_letter_code
_entity_poly.pdbx_strand_id
1 'polypeptide(L)'
;EETWHTRVAELERYRRRNGHCNCREDDKDWPGLGKWVSYVRRQYRLMQKGKRSRESKRLNDDRVEKLRDMGFIFELREEMATRRFREGIVMLREFREEHGHVDVPQFYPKNPTLGLCVQE
;
A
#
# COMPACT_ATOMS: atom_id res chain seq x y z
N GLU A 1 -7.64 18.59 18.13
CA GLU A 1 -6.81 18.62 16.91
C GLU A 1 -5.37 18.18 17.17
N GLU A 2 -4.84 18.49 18.35
CA GLU A 2 -3.51 18.06 18.84
C GLU A 2 -3.18 16.58 18.57
N THR A 3 -4.13 15.67 18.79
CA THR A 3 -3.95 14.23 18.53
C THR A 3 -3.70 13.87 17.06
N TRP A 4 -4.18 14.66 16.09
CA TRP A 4 -3.90 14.40 14.67
C TRP A 4 -2.48 14.82 14.31
N HIS A 5 -2.07 16.03 14.70
CA HIS A 5 -0.74 16.57 14.41
C HIS A 5 0.35 15.70 15.03
N THR A 6 0.17 15.25 16.27
CA THR A 6 1.11 14.32 16.92
C THR A 6 1.24 13.01 16.15
N ARG A 7 0.11 12.41 15.71
CA ARG A 7 0.14 11.15 14.95
C ARG A 7 0.78 11.31 13.57
N VAL A 8 0.56 12.44 12.90
CA VAL A 8 1.24 12.73 11.62
C VAL A 8 2.74 12.90 11.82
N ALA A 9 3.17 13.60 12.88
CA ALA A 9 4.59 13.76 13.20
C ALA A 9 5.26 12.41 13.58
N GLU A 10 4.57 11.55 14.33
CA GLU A 10 5.01 10.17 14.61
C GLU A 10 5.16 9.37 13.32
N LEU A 11 4.16 9.44 12.42
CA LEU A 11 4.20 8.75 11.14
C LEU A 11 5.35 9.24 10.25
N GLU A 12 5.65 10.54 10.27
CA GLU A 12 6.78 11.10 9.53
C GLU A 12 8.12 10.56 10.08
N ARG A 13 8.29 10.51 11.40
CA ARG A 13 9.48 9.90 12.02
C ARG A 13 9.58 8.41 11.69
N TYR A 14 8.47 7.68 11.75
CA TYR A 14 8.41 6.29 11.35
C TYR A 14 8.84 6.10 9.89
N ARG A 15 8.33 6.93 8.97
CA ARG A 15 8.71 6.92 7.55
C ARG A 15 10.19 7.17 7.37
N ARG A 16 10.77 8.17 8.05
CA ARG A 16 12.22 8.45 7.95
C ARG A 16 13.07 7.27 8.40
N ARG A 17 12.62 6.51 9.41
CA ARG A 17 13.33 5.32 9.90
C ARG A 17 13.14 4.08 9.01
N ASN A 18 11.95 3.85 8.46
CA ASN A 18 11.60 2.59 7.77
C ASN A 18 11.50 2.73 6.24
N GLY A 19 11.57 3.95 5.70
CA GLY A 19 11.36 4.24 4.28
C GLY A 19 9.89 4.20 3.83
N HIS A 20 8.96 3.80 4.69
CA HIS A 20 7.53 3.67 4.37
C HIS A 20 6.62 4.01 5.55
N CYS A 21 5.33 4.25 5.28
CA CYS A 21 4.33 4.53 6.31
C CYS A 21 3.55 3.28 6.79
N ASN A 22 3.99 2.08 6.41
CA ASN A 22 3.32 0.82 6.72
C ASN A 22 3.66 0.33 8.13
N CYS A 23 3.06 0.99 9.12
CA CYS A 23 3.25 0.65 10.53
C CYS A 23 2.49 -0.64 10.87
N ARG A 24 3.17 -1.58 11.52
CA ARG A 24 2.52 -2.76 12.10
C ARG A 24 1.76 -2.39 13.37
N GLU A 25 0.69 -3.11 13.69
CA GLU A 25 -0.10 -2.83 14.90
C GLU A 25 0.59 -3.25 16.20
N ASP A 26 1.50 -4.23 16.11
CA ASP A 26 2.27 -4.81 17.21
C ASP A 26 3.66 -4.16 17.40
N ASP A 27 3.92 -3.04 16.71
CA ASP A 27 5.18 -2.32 16.81
C ASP A 27 5.33 -1.67 18.20
N LYS A 28 6.30 -2.17 18.97
CA LYS A 28 6.58 -1.73 20.35
C LYS A 28 7.25 -0.36 20.41
N ASP A 29 8.01 0.01 19.37
CA ASP A 29 8.70 1.30 19.30
C ASP A 29 7.72 2.43 18.94
N TRP A 30 6.58 2.09 18.32
CA TRP A 30 5.57 3.03 17.83
C TRP A 30 4.14 2.65 18.30
N PRO A 31 3.90 2.66 19.63
CA PRO A 31 2.67 2.13 20.20
C PRO A 31 1.42 2.85 19.67
N GLY A 32 0.50 2.05 19.11
CA GLY A 32 -0.79 2.53 18.59
C GLY A 32 -0.73 3.23 17.23
N LEU A 33 0.45 3.47 16.66
CA LEU A 33 0.58 4.09 15.34
C LEU A 33 0.00 3.21 14.23
N GLY A 34 0.25 1.88 14.28
CA GLY A 34 -0.35 0.93 13.35
C GLY A 34 -1.88 0.93 13.38
N LYS A 35 -2.49 0.93 14.58
CA LYS A 35 -3.96 1.03 14.74
C LYS A 35 -4.49 2.34 14.15
N TRP A 36 -3.77 3.44 14.33
CA TRP A 36 -4.13 4.72 13.75
C TRP A 36 -4.05 4.71 12.21
N VAL A 37 -3.00 4.13 11.64
CA VAL A 37 -2.86 3.91 10.18
C VAL A 37 -4.01 3.07 9.64
N SER A 38 -4.37 1.96 10.30
CA SER A 38 -5.53 1.12 9.96
C SER A 38 -6.84 1.92 9.99
N TYR A 39 -7.03 2.75 11.02
CA TYR A 39 -8.17 3.64 11.14
C TYR A 39 -8.25 4.64 9.97
N VAL A 40 -7.15 5.33 9.64
CA VAL A 40 -7.07 6.30 8.54
C VAL A 40 -7.46 5.64 7.21
N ARG A 41 -6.91 4.46 6.90
CA ARG A 41 -7.26 3.70 5.67
C ARG A 41 -8.74 3.29 5.64
N ARG A 42 -9.31 2.90 6.78
CA ARG A 42 -10.74 2.59 6.86
C ARG A 42 -11.61 3.81 6.59
N GLN A 43 -11.27 4.96 7.18
CA GLN A 43 -12.02 6.20 6.96
C GLN A 43 -11.95 6.66 5.51
N TYR A 44 -10.76 6.58 4.89
CA TYR A 44 -10.60 6.91 3.48
C TYR A 44 -11.50 6.05 2.58
N ARG A 45 -11.53 4.72 2.78
CA ARG A 45 -12.41 3.82 2.01
C ARG A 45 -13.89 4.13 2.20
N LEU A 46 -14.32 4.53 3.39
CA LEU A 46 -15.70 4.93 3.64
C LEU A 46 -16.04 6.26 2.94
N MET A 47 -15.10 7.20 2.93
CA MET A 47 -15.21 8.45 2.21
C MET A 47 -15.35 8.24 0.69
N GLN A 48 -14.54 7.35 0.10
CA GLN A 48 -14.63 6.99 -1.33
C GLN A 48 -15.99 6.37 -1.69
N LYS A 49 -16.62 5.63 -0.78
CA LYS A 49 -17.93 5.00 -0.99
C LYS A 49 -19.12 5.93 -0.72
N GLY A 50 -18.88 7.22 -0.44
CA GLY A 50 -19.94 8.17 -0.04
C GLY A 50 -20.58 7.87 1.32
N LYS A 51 -20.06 6.90 2.09
CA LYS A 51 -20.59 6.47 3.39
C LYS A 51 -19.90 7.22 4.55
N ARG A 52 -19.75 8.54 4.42
CA ARG A 52 -19.11 9.36 5.47
C ARG A 52 -19.98 9.32 6.72
N SER A 53 -19.44 8.78 7.82
CA SER A 53 -20.11 8.85 9.12
C SER A 53 -19.76 10.16 9.84
N ARG A 54 -20.43 10.44 10.97
CA ARG A 54 -20.01 11.52 11.88
C ARG A 54 -18.55 11.35 12.34
N GLU A 55 -18.02 10.12 12.41
CA GLU A 55 -16.60 9.87 12.69
C GLU A 55 -15.68 10.21 11.51
N SER A 56 -16.17 10.18 10.26
CA SER A 56 -15.43 10.59 9.07
C SER A 56 -15.12 12.08 9.04
N LYS A 57 -15.68 12.91 9.94
CA LYS A 57 -15.25 14.31 10.11
C LYS A 57 -13.79 14.45 10.53
N ARG A 58 -13.15 13.39 11.04
CA ARG A 58 -11.73 13.41 11.44
C ARG A 58 -10.78 13.25 10.25
N LEU A 59 -11.23 12.76 9.10
CA LEU A 59 -10.44 12.68 7.87
C LEU A 59 -11.15 13.53 6.80
N ASN A 60 -10.63 14.74 6.59
CA ASN A 60 -11.07 15.65 5.54
C ASN A 60 -10.08 15.62 4.37
N ASP A 61 -10.42 16.31 3.29
CA ASP A 61 -9.63 16.35 2.06
C ASP A 61 -8.21 16.90 2.31
N ASP A 62 -8.06 17.99 3.08
CA ASP A 62 -6.75 18.57 3.44
C ASP A 62 -5.84 17.56 4.17
N ARG A 63 -6.42 16.75 5.07
CA ARG A 63 -5.68 15.71 5.79
C ARG A 63 -5.27 14.55 4.89
N VAL A 64 -6.11 14.23 3.90
CA VAL A 64 -5.78 13.23 2.89
C VAL A 64 -4.64 13.73 2.01
N GLU A 65 -4.70 14.97 1.55
CA GLU A 65 -3.65 15.59 0.75
C GLU A 65 -2.31 15.61 1.49
N LYS A 66 -2.30 16.09 2.73
CA LYS A 66 -1.08 16.08 3.56
C LYS A 66 -0.48 14.69 3.75
N LEU A 67 -1.32 13.65 3.88
CA LEU A 67 -0.88 12.27 3.96
C LEU A 67 -0.33 11.77 2.60
N ARG A 68 -0.93 12.16 1.48
CA ARG A 68 -0.41 11.84 0.14
C ARG A 68 0.96 12.48 -0.10
N ASP A 69 1.13 13.75 0.28
CA ASP A 69 2.39 14.48 0.11
C ASP A 69 3.55 13.83 0.87
N MET A 70 3.25 13.24 2.04
CA MET A 70 4.24 12.44 2.78
C MET A 70 4.40 11.00 2.24
N GLY A 71 3.83 10.66 1.10
CA GLY A 71 3.94 9.33 0.48
C GLY A 71 3.13 8.24 1.20
N PHE A 72 2.08 8.60 1.94
CA PHE A 72 1.21 7.62 2.58
C PHE A 72 0.33 6.92 1.55
N ILE A 73 0.43 5.59 1.51
CA ILE A 73 -0.40 4.76 0.65
C ILE A 73 -1.67 4.33 1.41
N PHE A 74 -2.81 4.86 0.97
CA PHE A 74 -4.12 4.53 1.52
C PHE A 74 -4.60 3.13 1.12
N GLU A 75 -4.28 2.69 -0.09
CA GLU A 75 -4.73 1.43 -0.68
C GLU A 75 -3.56 0.50 -0.97
N LEU A 76 -2.98 -0.08 0.08
CA LEU A 76 -1.80 -0.95 -0.05
C LEU A 76 -2.00 -2.13 -0.98
N ARG A 77 -3.21 -2.71 -0.97
CA ARG A 77 -3.48 -3.90 -1.79
C ARG A 77 -3.39 -3.57 -3.28
N GLU A 78 -3.88 -2.40 -3.67
CA GLU A 78 -3.83 -1.91 -5.05
C GLU A 78 -2.40 -1.54 -5.46
N GLU A 79 -1.65 -0.85 -4.60
CA GLU A 79 -0.24 -0.54 -4.84
C GLU A 79 0.59 -1.82 -4.98
N MET A 80 0.42 -2.80 -4.08
CA MET A 80 1.14 -4.07 -4.14
C MET A 80 0.75 -4.88 -5.38
N ALA A 81 -0.53 -4.87 -5.77
CA ALA A 81 -0.98 -5.50 -7.01
C ALA A 81 -0.36 -4.81 -8.23
N THR A 82 -0.33 -3.49 -8.26
CA THR A 82 0.29 -2.70 -9.34
C THR A 82 1.79 -2.97 -9.45
N ARG A 83 2.50 -3.04 -8.33
CA ARG A 83 3.92 -3.40 -8.29
C ARG A 83 4.17 -4.80 -8.84
N ARG A 84 3.44 -5.79 -8.30
CA ARG A 84 3.53 -7.19 -8.78
C ARG A 84 3.23 -7.30 -10.27
N PHE A 85 2.24 -6.56 -10.75
CA PHE A 85 1.91 -6.51 -12.17
C PHE A 85 3.06 -5.94 -13.00
N ARG A 86 3.64 -4.80 -12.60
CA ARG A 86 4.80 -4.20 -13.29
C ARG A 86 6.01 -5.13 -13.32
N GLU A 87 6.34 -5.74 -12.19
CA GLU A 87 7.40 -6.74 -12.08
C GLU A 87 7.12 -7.95 -13.00
N GLY A 88 5.87 -8.42 -13.02
CA GLY A 88 5.38 -9.44 -13.94
C GLY A 88 5.62 -9.11 -15.40
N ILE A 89 5.32 -7.88 -15.83
CA ILE A 89 5.55 -7.43 -17.22
C ILE A 89 7.05 -7.45 -17.59
N VAL A 90 7.93 -7.03 -16.68
CA VAL A 90 9.39 -7.09 -16.93
C VAL A 90 9.83 -8.53 -17.10
N MET A 91 9.42 -9.41 -16.19
CA MET A 91 9.75 -10.84 -16.27
C MET A 91 9.21 -11.51 -17.53
N LEU A 92 8.01 -11.13 -18.01
CA LEU A 92 7.47 -11.66 -19.25
C LEU A 92 8.27 -11.22 -20.49
N ARG A 93 8.82 -10.01 -20.47
CA ARG A 93 9.72 -9.54 -21.54
C ARG A 93 11.00 -10.37 -21.56
N GLU A 94 11.62 -10.58 -20.40
CA GLU A 94 12.81 -11.43 -20.27
C GLU A 94 12.53 -12.87 -20.71
N PHE A 95 11.38 -13.43 -20.30
CA PHE A 95 10.98 -14.78 -20.69
C PHE A 95 10.79 -14.91 -22.21
N ARG A 96 10.17 -13.91 -22.85
CA ARG A 96 10.00 -13.86 -24.31
C ARG A 96 11.33 -13.72 -25.04
N GLU A 97 12.28 -12.98 -24.50
CA GLU A 97 13.63 -12.88 -25.07
C GLU A 97 14.38 -14.21 -24.99
N GLU A 98 14.23 -14.95 -23.89
CA GLU A 98 14.89 -16.25 -23.68
C GLU A 98 14.23 -17.39 -24.48
N HIS A 99 12.89 -17.42 -24.59
CA HIS A 99 12.14 -18.57 -25.13
C HIS A 99 11.38 -18.27 -26.43
N GLY A 100 11.30 -17.01 -26.87
CA GLY A 100 10.59 -16.59 -28.09
C GLY A 100 9.06 -16.52 -27.97
N HIS A 101 8.48 -16.97 -26.86
CA HIS A 101 7.03 -16.94 -26.58
C HIS A 101 6.76 -16.46 -25.15
N VAL A 102 5.48 -16.19 -24.83
CA VAL A 102 5.04 -15.74 -23.50
C VAL A 102 4.24 -16.80 -22.74
N ASP A 103 4.13 -18.02 -23.27
CA ASP A 103 3.51 -19.16 -22.59
C ASP A 103 4.40 -19.66 -21.43
N VAL A 104 4.29 -18.99 -20.28
CA VAL A 104 5.04 -19.33 -19.08
C VAL A 104 4.41 -20.58 -18.42
N PRO A 105 5.19 -21.64 -18.14
CA PRO A 105 4.69 -22.81 -17.41
C PRO A 105 4.14 -22.45 -16.03
N GLN A 106 3.13 -23.17 -15.57
CA GLN A 106 2.49 -22.94 -14.26
C GLN A 106 3.49 -22.94 -13.09
N PHE A 107 4.57 -23.73 -13.21
CA PHE A 107 5.72 -23.67 -12.31
C PHE A 107 6.95 -23.20 -13.08
N TYR A 108 7.29 -21.91 -12.93
CA TYR A 108 8.53 -21.35 -13.46
C TYR A 108 9.58 -21.27 -12.34
N PRO A 109 10.71 -21.99 -12.40
CA PRO A 109 11.65 -22.09 -11.28
C PRO A 109 12.25 -20.75 -10.84
N LYS A 110 12.44 -19.80 -11.77
CA LYS A 110 12.94 -18.45 -11.44
C LYS A 110 11.87 -17.60 -10.73
N ASN A 111 10.58 -17.86 -10.95
CA ASN A 111 9.49 -17.22 -10.20
C ASN A 111 8.22 -18.11 -10.21
N PRO A 112 7.94 -18.84 -9.10
CA PRO A 112 6.80 -19.77 -9.02
C PRO A 112 5.42 -19.11 -9.20
N THR A 113 5.34 -17.79 -9.08
CA THR A 113 4.07 -17.04 -9.22
C THR A 113 3.87 -16.45 -10.62
N LEU A 114 4.89 -16.48 -11.48
CA LEU A 114 4.81 -15.87 -12.81
C LEU A 114 3.85 -16.64 -13.74
N GLY A 115 3.89 -17.98 -13.72
CA GLY A 115 2.99 -18.82 -14.53
C GLY A 115 1.52 -18.69 -14.13
N LEU A 116 1.25 -18.44 -12.85
CA LEU A 116 -0.10 -18.20 -12.33
C LEU A 116 -0.70 -16.88 -12.81
N CYS A 117 0.13 -15.88 -13.16
CA CYS A 117 -0.33 -14.54 -13.58
C CYS A 117 -0.68 -14.42 -15.07
N VAL A 118 -0.33 -15.40 -15.91
CA VAL A 118 -0.53 -15.35 -17.38
C VAL A 118 -1.72 -16.21 -17.83
N GLN A 119 -2.21 -17.09 -16.97
CA GLN A 119 -3.27 -18.06 -17.28
C GLN A 119 -4.69 -17.66 -16.83
N GLU A 120 -4.88 -16.47 -16.25
CA GLU A 120 -6.22 -15.92 -15.91
C GLU A 120 -6.79 -15.04 -17.04
#